data_AF-A0A533QEV2-F1
#
_entry.id   AF-A0A533QEV2-F1
#
_cell.length_a   1.000
_cell.length_b   1.000
_cell.length_c   1.000
_cell.angle_alpha   90.00
_cell.angle_beta   90.00
_cell.angle_gamma   90.00
#
_symmetry.space_group_name_H-M   'P 1'
#
loop_
_entity.id
_entity.type
_entity.pdbx_description
1 polymer ?
#
loop_
_entity_poly.entity_id
_entity_poly.type
_entity_poly.pdbx_seq_one_letter_code
_entity_poly.pdbx_strand_id
1 'polypeptide(L)'
;MNFKGHIIGGCISGIAITAVKLLSDGSLDFSSFPQEAALIFGITVFFSIFPDLDTESIPQRWFYRAVFLLLLYLGYKKHYGLATLLAIVAITPKIDHHRGWTHHYFSAVLLPLFLAGFYEYVLAKNQSHDWPFYCMYERFIDRLWLVIACIIGWNTHLLLDSQLSLFKNNKRYRS
;
A
#
# COMPACT_ATOMS: atom_id res chain seq x y z
N MET A 1 -12.27 -13.89 4.31
CA MET A 1 -11.19 -13.05 4.84
C MET A 1 -11.01 -13.25 6.35
N ASN A 2 -9.78 -13.49 6.82
CA ASN A 2 -9.42 -13.41 8.24
C ASN A 2 -8.88 -12.00 8.55
N PHE A 3 -9.78 -11.02 8.60
CA PHE A 3 -9.42 -9.59 8.65
C PHE A 3 -8.50 -9.23 9.82
N LYS A 4 -8.70 -9.84 10.99
CA LYS A 4 -7.86 -9.61 12.16
C LYS A 4 -6.41 -10.02 11.89
N GLY A 5 -6.22 -11.16 11.22
CA GLY A 5 -4.89 -11.63 10.81
C GLY A 5 -4.20 -10.64 9.88
N HIS A 6 -4.91 -10.14 8.87
CA HIS A 6 -4.35 -9.17 7.91
C HIS A 6 -4.00 -7.83 8.55
N ILE A 7 -4.86 -7.30 9.44
CA ILE A 7 -4.51 -6.08 10.21
C ILE A 7 -3.29 -6.32 11.08
N ILE A 8 -3.28 -7.41 11.87
CA ILE A 8 -2.17 -7.67 12.80
C ILE A 8 -0.87 -7.85 12.03
N GLY A 9 -0.89 -8.63 10.95
CA GLY A 9 0.27 -8.80 10.06
C GLY A 9 0.71 -7.47 9.46
N GLY A 10 -0.23 -6.67 8.95
CA GLY A 10 0.04 -5.33 8.43
C GLY A 10 0.68 -4.40 9.45
N CYS A 11 0.19 -4.40 10.70
CA CYS A 11 0.77 -3.62 11.79
C CYS A 11 2.19 -4.09 12.14
N ILE A 12 2.42 -5.40 12.24
CA ILE A 12 3.74 -5.97 12.52
C ILE A 12 4.73 -5.61 11.40
N SER A 13 4.35 -5.85 10.14
CA SER A 13 5.16 -5.51 8.98
C SER A 13 5.39 -4.00 8.87
N GLY A 14 4.38 -3.19 9.18
CA GLY A 14 4.46 -1.73 9.20
C GLY A 14 5.47 -1.23 10.24
N ILE A 15 5.41 -1.74 11.46
CA ILE A 15 6.39 -1.42 12.51
C ILE A 15 7.79 -1.85 12.06
N ALA A 16 7.93 -3.06 11.52
CA ALA A 16 9.22 -3.58 11.07
C ALA A 16 9.84 -2.70 9.98
N ILE A 17 9.09 -2.37 8.91
CA ILE A 17 9.65 -1.57 7.81
C ILE A 17 9.94 -0.12 8.23
N THR A 18 9.08 0.47 9.07
CA THR A 18 9.35 1.79 9.66
C THR A 18 10.62 1.76 10.51
N ALA A 19 10.82 0.73 11.33
CA ALA A 19 12.03 0.56 12.12
C ALA A 19 13.29 0.40 11.24
N VAL A 20 13.20 -0.38 10.16
CA VAL A 20 14.31 -0.56 9.20
C VAL A 20 14.70 0.77 8.56
N LYS A 21 13.72 1.58 8.12
CA LYS A 21 13.98 2.91 7.57
C LYS A 21 14.67 3.82 8.59
N LEU A 22 14.18 3.85 9.82
CA LEU A 22 14.81 4.66 10.88
C LEU A 22 16.26 4.25 11.14
N LEU A 23 16.53 2.94 11.17
CA LEU A 23 17.89 2.43 11.32
C LEU A 23 18.78 2.75 10.11
N SER A 24 18.23 2.76 8.90
CA SER A 24 19.01 3.09 7.69
C SER A 24 19.44 4.56 7.64
N ASP A 25 18.66 5.45 8.24
CA ASP A 25 18.96 6.89 8.26
C ASP A 25 19.98 7.26 9.35
N GLY A 26 20.41 6.30 10.18
CA GLY A 26 21.42 6.51 11.22
C GLY A 26 20.95 7.38 12.39
N SER A 27 19.69 7.82 12.37
CA SER A 27 19.09 8.69 13.38
C SER A 27 17.90 7.99 14.03
N LEU A 28 18.02 7.66 15.32
CA LEU A 28 16.86 7.51 16.21
C LEU A 28 16.36 8.90 16.65
N ASP A 29 16.29 9.84 15.71
CA ASP A 29 15.79 11.17 15.96
C ASP A 29 14.27 11.15 15.82
N PHE A 30 13.61 11.16 16.97
CA PHE A 30 12.15 11.15 17.07
C PHE A 30 11.51 12.53 16.80
N SER A 31 12.29 13.55 16.42
CA SER A 31 11.78 14.92 16.19
C SER A 31 11.26 15.18 14.76
N SER A 32 11.88 14.59 13.74
CA SER A 32 11.43 14.55 12.32
C SER A 32 10.45 13.39 12.03
N PHE A 33 10.14 12.64 13.08
CA PHE A 33 9.48 11.33 13.15
C PHE A 33 8.02 11.21 12.70
N PRO A 34 7.13 12.22 12.76
CA PRO A 34 5.70 11.89 12.74
C PRO A 34 5.14 11.63 11.34
N GLN A 35 5.70 12.19 10.27
CA GLN A 35 5.00 12.22 8.98
C GLN A 35 5.41 11.08 8.07
N GLU A 36 6.70 10.91 7.76
CA GLU A 36 7.15 9.84 6.86
C GLU A 36 6.94 8.45 7.48
N ALA A 37 7.26 8.29 8.76
CA ALA A 37 7.03 7.03 9.48
C ALA A 37 5.55 6.65 9.51
N ALA A 38 4.65 7.62 9.73
CA ALA A 38 3.21 7.38 9.69
C ALA A 38 2.71 7.05 8.28
N LEU A 39 3.30 7.64 7.23
CA LEU A 39 2.99 7.29 5.85
C LEU A 39 3.44 5.87 5.52
N ILE A 40 4.68 5.50 5.84
CA ILE A 40 5.21 4.15 5.62
C ILE A 40 4.35 3.11 6.36
N PHE A 41 4.09 3.33 7.64
CA PHE A 41 3.25 2.44 8.45
C PHE A 41 1.82 2.35 7.88
N GLY A 42 1.19 3.50 7.61
CA GLY A 42 -0.18 3.58 7.13
C GLY A 42 -0.36 2.91 5.77
N ILE A 43 0.57 3.13 4.84
CA ILE A 43 0.59 2.49 3.51
C ILE A 43 0.76 0.98 3.65
N THR A 44 1.66 0.52 4.52
CA THR A 44 1.88 -0.92 4.74
C THR A 44 0.61 -1.59 5.24
N VAL A 45 -0.06 -1.00 6.24
CA VAL A 45 -1.33 -1.52 6.78
C VAL A 45 -2.42 -1.46 5.70
N PHE A 46 -2.51 -0.36 4.94
CA PHE A 46 -3.47 -0.21 3.86
C PHE A 46 -3.35 -1.35 2.84
N PHE A 47 -2.14 -1.61 2.35
CA PHE A 47 -1.90 -2.66 1.35
C PHE A 47 -1.98 -4.08 1.91
N SER A 48 -1.88 -4.26 3.23
CA SER A 48 -2.14 -5.56 3.87
C SER A 48 -3.62 -5.98 3.86
N ILE A 49 -4.53 -5.02 3.71
CA ILE A 49 -5.98 -5.23 3.67
C ILE A 49 -6.49 -5.15 2.23
N PHE A 50 -5.82 -4.36 1.40
CA PHE A 50 -6.21 -3.98 0.05
C PHE A 50 -6.77 -5.11 -0.85
N PRO A 51 -6.13 -6.30 -0.97
CA PRO A 51 -6.55 -7.28 -1.97
C PRO A 51 -7.94 -7.88 -1.73
N ASP A 52 -8.36 -8.01 -0.46
CA ASP A 52 -9.63 -8.65 -0.06
C ASP A 52 -10.83 -7.67 -0.03
N LEU A 53 -10.67 -6.46 -0.58
CA LEU A 53 -11.73 -5.44 -0.61
C LEU A 53 -12.82 -5.67 -1.67
N ASP A 54 -12.67 -6.72 -2.47
CA ASP A 54 -13.65 -7.22 -3.43
C ASP A 54 -14.91 -7.80 -2.74
N THR A 55 -14.77 -8.33 -1.53
CA THR A 55 -15.89 -8.94 -0.78
C THR A 55 -16.63 -7.96 0.12
N GLU A 56 -17.96 -7.99 0.05
CA GLU A 56 -18.82 -7.20 0.94
C GLU A 56 -18.68 -7.64 2.39
N SER A 57 -18.09 -6.78 3.23
CA SER A 57 -17.83 -7.11 4.63
C SER A 57 -17.79 -5.86 5.53
N ILE A 58 -17.97 -6.04 6.85
CA ILE A 58 -17.82 -4.96 7.84
C ILE A 58 -16.44 -4.28 7.72
N PRO A 59 -15.32 -5.03 7.66
CA PRO A 59 -13.99 -4.48 7.39
C PRO A 59 -13.88 -3.58 6.16
N GLN A 60 -14.39 -4.06 5.03
CA GLN A 60 -14.36 -3.34 3.76
C GLN A 60 -15.12 -2.01 3.88
N ARG A 61 -16.27 -1.98 4.57
CA ARG A 61 -17.01 -0.74 4.82
C ARG A 61 -16.19 0.28 5.62
N TRP A 62 -15.48 -0.16 6.66
CA TRP A 62 -14.61 0.72 7.44
C TRP A 62 -13.41 1.22 6.65
N PHE A 63 -12.81 0.36 5.82
CA PHE A 63 -11.75 0.76 4.91
C PHE A 63 -12.21 1.90 3.97
N TYR A 64 -13.35 1.75 3.29
CA TYR A 64 -13.84 2.79 2.38
C TYR A 64 -14.24 4.08 3.11
N ARG A 65 -14.71 4.01 4.36
CA ARG A 65 -14.92 5.20 5.20
C ARG A 65 -13.60 5.91 5.51
N ALA A 66 -12.54 5.18 5.83
CA ALA A 66 -11.22 5.75 6.06
C ALA A 66 -10.65 6.39 4.78
N VAL A 67 -10.78 5.72 3.63
CA VAL A 67 -10.40 6.27 2.31
C VAL A 67 -11.18 7.55 2.03
N PHE A 68 -12.49 7.55 2.25
CA PHE A 68 -13.32 8.74 2.04
C PHE A 68 -12.85 9.93 2.87
N LEU A 69 -12.57 9.73 4.17
CA LEU A 69 -12.01 10.79 5.02
C LEU A 69 -10.64 11.26 4.53
N LEU A 70 -9.79 10.34 4.06
CA LEU A 70 -8.47 10.68 3.51
C LEU A 70 -8.60 11.48 2.20
N LEU A 71 -9.56 11.15 1.34
CA LEU A 71 -9.86 11.92 0.13
C LEU A 71 -10.33 13.34 0.46
N LEU A 72 -11.22 13.50 1.45
CA LEU A 72 -11.63 14.82 1.93
C LEU A 72 -10.44 15.63 2.47
N TYR A 73 -9.57 14.99 3.25
CA TYR A 73 -8.36 15.62 3.76
C TYR A 73 -7.40 16.06 2.64
N LEU A 74 -7.14 15.20 1.65
CA LEU A 74 -6.30 15.53 0.50
C LEU A 74 -6.92 16.65 -0.35
N GLY A 75 -8.25 16.64 -0.54
CA GLY A 75 -8.98 17.71 -1.21
C GLY A 75 -8.86 19.05 -0.47
N TYR A 76 -9.01 19.04 0.85
CA TYR A 76 -8.81 20.23 1.69
C TYR A 76 -7.38 20.78 1.57
N LYS A 77 -6.38 19.90 1.50
CA LYS A 77 -4.97 20.26 1.25
C LYS A 77 -4.64 20.57 -0.22
N LYS A 78 -5.63 20.52 -1.12
CA LYS A 78 -5.49 20.74 -2.57
C LYS A 78 -4.54 19.76 -3.27
N HIS A 79 -4.32 18.58 -2.68
CA HIS A 79 -3.52 17.50 -3.26
C HIS A 79 -4.36 16.61 -4.19
N TYR A 80 -4.96 17.21 -5.23
CA TYR A 80 -5.90 16.52 -6.10
C TYR A 80 -5.29 15.34 -6.88
N GLY A 81 -4.01 15.43 -7.25
CA GLY A 81 -3.29 14.34 -7.91
C GLY A 81 -3.21 13.08 -7.03
N LEU A 82 -2.81 13.26 -5.76
CA LEU A 82 -2.78 12.16 -4.79
C LEU A 82 -4.17 11.63 -4.46
N ALA A 83 -5.17 12.52 -4.33
CA ALA A 83 -6.56 12.10 -4.09
C ALA A 83 -7.06 11.23 -5.25
N THR A 84 -6.78 11.62 -6.49
CA THR A 84 -7.16 10.86 -7.69
C THR A 84 -6.47 9.51 -7.72
N LEU A 85 -5.15 9.47 -7.46
CA LEU A 85 -4.38 8.22 -7.40
C LEU A 85 -4.94 7.27 -6.32
N LEU A 86 -5.18 7.78 -5.11
CA LEU A 86 -5.76 7.01 -4.01
C LEU A 86 -7.14 6.47 -4.36
N ALA A 87 -8.00 7.27 -4.97
CA ALA A 87 -9.34 6.86 -5.38
C ALA A 87 -9.30 5.74 -6.44
N ILE A 88 -8.44 5.87 -7.46
CA ILE A 88 -8.22 4.84 -8.47
C ILE A 88 -7.78 3.56 -7.78
N VAL A 89 -6.72 3.61 -6.98
CA VAL A 89 -6.19 2.45 -6.25
C VAL A 89 -7.30 1.82 -5.40
N ALA A 90 -8.02 2.58 -4.58
CA ALA A 90 -9.02 2.02 -3.67
C ALA A 90 -10.18 1.30 -4.36
N ILE A 91 -10.53 1.68 -5.59
CA ILE A 91 -11.61 1.03 -6.37
C ILE A 91 -11.09 -0.22 -7.08
N THR A 92 -9.80 -0.28 -7.40
CA THR A 92 -9.16 -1.35 -8.16
C THR A 92 -9.55 -2.78 -7.76
N PRO A 93 -9.58 -3.18 -6.47
CA PRO A 93 -9.97 -4.53 -6.08
C PRO A 93 -11.40 -4.89 -6.48
N LYS A 94 -12.31 -3.92 -6.61
CA LYS A 94 -13.71 -4.15 -6.99
C LYS A 94 -13.94 -4.35 -8.49
N ILE A 95 -12.95 -4.01 -9.31
CA ILE A 95 -13.09 -4.09 -10.76
C ILE A 95 -12.94 -5.54 -11.25
N ASP A 96 -12.23 -6.38 -10.50
CA ASP A 96 -11.99 -7.77 -10.85
C ASP A 96 -12.79 -8.75 -9.97
N HIS A 97 -12.83 -10.01 -10.39
CA HIS A 97 -13.47 -11.10 -9.67
C HIS A 97 -12.76 -11.43 -8.37
N HIS A 98 -13.48 -12.10 -7.46
CA HIS A 98 -12.93 -12.50 -6.18
C HIS A 98 -11.71 -13.42 -6.37
N ARG A 99 -10.54 -13.01 -5.87
CA ARG A 99 -9.22 -13.67 -6.07
C ARG A 99 -8.67 -13.61 -7.50
N GLY A 100 -8.91 -12.50 -8.19
CA GLY A 100 -8.30 -12.22 -9.48
C GLY A 100 -6.83 -11.76 -9.37
N TRP A 101 -6.44 -10.81 -10.21
CA TRP A 101 -5.04 -10.40 -10.34
C TRP A 101 -4.47 -9.79 -9.04
N THR A 102 -5.31 -9.34 -8.09
CA THR A 102 -4.88 -8.79 -6.80
C THR A 102 -4.23 -9.82 -5.87
N HIS A 103 -4.46 -11.12 -6.11
CA HIS A 103 -3.82 -12.22 -5.37
C HIS A 103 -2.58 -12.80 -6.07
N HIS A 104 -2.10 -12.17 -7.14
CA HIS A 104 -0.85 -12.58 -7.80
C HIS A 104 0.35 -11.85 -7.21
N TYR A 105 1.42 -12.61 -6.92
CA TYR A 105 2.68 -12.08 -6.38
C TYR A 105 3.29 -10.99 -7.27
N PHE A 106 3.25 -11.17 -8.59
CA PHE A 106 3.75 -10.17 -9.54
C PHE A 106 2.97 -8.85 -9.48
N SER A 107 1.66 -8.90 -9.28
CA SER A 107 0.82 -7.70 -9.17
C SER A 107 1.20 -6.86 -7.97
N ALA A 108 1.55 -7.51 -6.85
CA ALA A 108 1.97 -6.85 -5.62
C ALA A 108 3.29 -6.06 -5.76
N VAL A 109 4.08 -6.35 -6.80
CA VAL A 109 5.36 -5.66 -7.09
C VAL A 109 5.21 -4.70 -8.25
N LEU A 110 4.65 -5.17 -9.38
CA LEU A 110 4.57 -4.40 -10.61
C LEU A 110 3.61 -3.21 -10.50
N LEU A 111 2.47 -3.37 -9.81
CA LEU A 111 1.50 -2.29 -9.73
C LEU A 111 2.02 -1.11 -8.89
N PRO A 112 2.57 -1.31 -7.67
CA PRO A 112 3.15 -0.20 -6.92
C PRO A 112 4.27 0.52 -7.66
N LEU A 113 5.17 -0.23 -8.34
CA LEU A 113 6.25 0.35 -9.14
C LEU A 113 5.70 1.19 -10.30
N PHE A 114 4.76 0.64 -11.05
CA PHE A 114 4.13 1.33 -12.18
C PHE A 114 3.41 2.60 -11.74
N LEU A 115 2.59 2.53 -10.69
CA LEU A 115 1.83 3.67 -10.20
C LEU A 115 2.73 4.78 -9.66
N ALA A 116 3.77 4.43 -8.89
CA ALA A 116 4.71 5.41 -8.36
C ALA A 116 5.54 6.05 -9.47
N GLY A 117 6.08 5.25 -10.41
CA GLY A 117 6.83 5.76 -11.56
C GLY A 117 5.97 6.65 -12.45
N PHE A 118 4.75 6.24 -12.76
CA PHE A 118 3.80 7.02 -13.55
C PHE A 118 3.44 8.33 -12.86
N TYR A 119 3.15 8.30 -11.56
CA TYR A 119 2.80 9.50 -10.80
C TYR A 119 3.95 10.51 -10.77
N GLU A 120 5.17 10.07 -10.45
CA GLU A 120 6.34 10.96 -10.46
C GLU A 120 6.67 11.46 -11.87
N TYR A 121 6.45 10.65 -12.92
CA TYR A 121 6.63 11.09 -14.30
C TYR A 121 5.67 12.22 -14.66
N VAL A 122 4.38 12.09 -14.30
CA VAL A 122 3.40 13.15 -14.53
C VAL A 122 3.78 14.44 -13.79
N LEU A 123 4.26 14.33 -12.55
CA LEU A 123 4.71 15.50 -11.79
C LEU A 123 5.97 16.14 -12.39
N ALA A 124 6.95 15.32 -12.78
CA ALA A 124 8.18 15.80 -13.40
C ALA A 124 7.89 16.51 -14.72
N LYS A 125 7.01 15.95 -15.57
CA LYS A 125 6.59 16.56 -16.84
C LYS A 125 5.88 17.91 -16.64
N ASN A 126 5.08 18.05 -15.59
CA ASN A 126 4.36 19.30 -15.31
C ASN A 126 5.26 20.40 -14.73
N GLN A 127 6.42 20.06 -14.18
CA GLN A 127 7.35 21.00 -13.54
C GLN A 127 8.59 21.31 -14.37
N SER A 128 9.11 20.33 -15.11
CA SER A 128 10.32 20.44 -15.91
C SER A 128 10.00 20.14 -17.37
N HIS A 129 10.23 21.12 -18.24
CA HIS A 129 9.95 20.99 -19.67
C HIS A 129 11.05 20.19 -20.40
N ASP A 130 12.30 20.25 -19.91
CA ASP A 130 13.46 19.83 -20.69
C ASP A 130 13.92 18.39 -20.38
N TRP A 131 13.85 17.93 -19.12
CA TRP A 131 14.38 16.61 -18.70
C TRP A 131 13.47 15.86 -17.72
N PRO A 132 12.23 15.50 -18.12
CA PRO A 132 11.24 14.91 -17.22
C PRO A 132 11.67 13.53 -16.66
N PHE A 133 12.45 12.74 -17.40
CA PHE A 133 12.89 11.42 -16.93
C PHE A 133 13.94 11.48 -15.82
N TYR A 134 14.87 12.44 -15.88
CA TYR A 134 15.87 12.60 -14.83
C TYR A 134 15.22 13.06 -13.52
N CYS A 135 14.37 14.10 -13.59
CA CYS A 135 13.63 14.58 -12.43
C CYS A 135 12.67 13.52 -11.86
N MET A 136 12.04 12.70 -12.72
CA MET A 136 11.25 11.56 -12.28
C MET A 136 12.11 10.56 -11.51
N TYR A 137 13.29 10.21 -12.02
CA TYR A 137 14.18 9.24 -11.39
C TYR A 137 14.60 9.69 -9.99
N GLU A 138 15.09 10.91 -9.82
CA GLU A 138 15.51 11.42 -8.51
C GLU A 138 14.36 11.35 -7.49
N ARG A 139 13.18 11.87 -7.86
CA ARG A 139 12.01 11.88 -6.99
C ARG A 139 11.46 10.48 -6.68
N PHE A 140 11.58 9.56 -7.63
CA PHE A 140 11.20 8.17 -7.44
C PHE A 140 12.12 7.50 -6.42
N ILE A 141 13.43 7.75 -6.49
CA ILE A 141 14.41 7.24 -5.53
C ILE A 141 14.14 7.81 -4.13
N ASP A 142 13.83 9.11 -4.02
CA ASP A 142 13.49 9.73 -2.73
C ASP A 142 12.25 9.09 -2.07
N ARG A 143 11.29 8.63 -2.89
CA ARG A 143 10.04 8.01 -2.41
C ARG A 143 10.07 6.49 -2.38
N LEU A 144 11.22 5.87 -2.64
CA LEU A 144 11.34 4.41 -2.78
C LEU A 144 10.81 3.67 -1.54
N TRP A 145 10.99 4.25 -0.35
CA TRP A 145 10.48 3.68 0.90
C TRP A 145 8.96 3.56 0.96
N LEU A 146 8.22 4.47 0.33
CA LEU A 146 6.76 4.38 0.22
C LEU A 146 6.36 3.24 -0.73
N VAL A 147 7.12 3.02 -1.81
CA VAL A 147 6.88 1.91 -2.74
C VAL A 147 7.18 0.57 -2.07
N ILE A 148 8.29 0.50 -1.31
CA ILE A 148 8.63 -0.68 -0.50
C ILE A 148 7.51 -0.96 0.51
N ALA A 149 6.98 0.06 1.18
CA ALA A 149 5.84 -0.09 2.10
C ALA A 149 4.60 -0.71 1.43
N CYS A 150 4.25 -0.26 0.22
CA CYS A 150 3.16 -0.86 -0.57
C CYS A 150 3.43 -2.36 -0.84
N ILE A 151 4.63 -2.69 -1.33
CA ILE A 151 5.03 -4.04 -1.69
C ILE A 151 5.01 -4.95 -0.47
N ILE A 152 5.60 -4.51 0.65
CA ILE A 152 5.64 -5.28 1.90
C ILE A 152 4.22 -5.51 2.43
N GLY A 153 3.39 -4.47 2.50
CA GLY A 153 2.01 -4.60 2.97
C GLY A 153 1.22 -5.62 2.15
N TRP A 154 1.29 -5.51 0.83
CA TRP A 154 0.60 -6.43 -0.07
C TRP A 154 1.15 -7.86 0.03
N ASN A 155 2.47 -8.04 0.10
CA ASN A 155 3.04 -9.38 0.27
C ASN A 155 2.68 -10.01 1.62
N THR A 156 2.58 -9.22 2.68
CA THR A 156 2.05 -9.69 3.97
C THR A 156 0.62 -10.20 3.83
N HIS A 157 -0.21 -9.54 3.02
CA HIS A 157 -1.54 -10.06 2.69
C HIS A 157 -1.46 -11.44 2.02
N LEU A 158 -0.68 -11.56 0.94
CA LEU A 158 -0.55 -12.80 0.17
C LEU A 158 0.01 -13.96 1.00
N LEU A 159 0.98 -13.68 1.87
CA LEU A 159 1.55 -14.67 2.78
C LEU A 159 0.49 -15.20 3.76
N LEU A 160 -0.30 -14.30 4.35
CA LEU A 160 -1.33 -14.70 5.31
C LEU A 160 -2.49 -15.45 4.63
N ASP A 161 -2.89 -15.05 3.42
CA ASP A 161 -3.93 -15.77 2.66
C ASP A 161 -3.45 -17.17 2.22
N SER A 162 -2.20 -17.30 1.77
CA SER A 162 -1.62 -18.60 1.38
C SER A 162 -1.43 -19.56 2.56
N GLN A 163 -0.95 -19.09 3.72
CA GLN A 163 -0.83 -19.92 4.92
C GLN A 163 -2.20 -20.43 5.40
N LEU A 164 -3.23 -19.59 5.39
CA LEU A 164 -4.59 -20.00 5.77
C LEU A 164 -5.15 -21.07 4.82
N SER A 165 -4.81 -21.01 3.52
CA SER A 165 -5.16 -22.05 2.56
C SER A 165 -4.54 -23.42 2.93
N LEU A 166 -3.25 -23.44 3.29
CA LEU A 166 -2.54 -24.66 3.69
C LEU A 166 -3.15 -25.31 4.95
N PHE A 167 -3.47 -24.52 5.98
CA PHE A 167 -4.11 -25.04 7.20
C PHE A 167 -5.53 -25.55 6.96
N LYS A 168 -6.28 -24.93 6.04
CA LYS A 168 -7.64 -25.35 5.70
C LYS A 168 -7.66 -26.67 4.94
N ASN A 169 -6.71 -26.90 4.04
CA ASN A 169 -6.55 -28.18 3.35
C ASN A 169 -6.13 -29.29 4.32
N ASN A 170 -5.24 -29.01 5.28
CA ASN A 170 -4.81 -30.02 6.26
C ASN A 170 -5.93 -30.53 7.18
N LYS A 171 -7.00 -29.74 7.40
CA LYS A 171 -8.18 -30.17 8.17
C LYS A 171 -9.13 -31.08 7.37
N ARG A 172 -9.16 -31.00 6.04
CA ARG A 172 -10.01 -31.85 5.19
C ARG A 172 -9.51 -33.29 5.05
N TYR A 173 -8.22 -33.53 5.31
CA TYR A 173 -7.62 -34.88 5.24
C TYR A 173 -7.56 -35.59 6.61
N ARG A 174 -8.18 -35.02 7.64
CA ARG A 174 -8.22 -35.59 9.01
C ARG A 174 -9.63 -35.92 9.51
N SER A 175 -10.62 -36.03 8.61
CA SER A 175 -11.98 -36.50 8.93
C SER A 175 -12.22 -37.89 8.39
#